data_AF-A0A920QZ50-F1
#
_entry.id   AF-A0A920QZ50-F1
#
_cell.length_a   1.000
_cell.length_b   1.000
_cell.length_c   1.000
_cell.angle_alpha   90.00
_cell.angle_beta   90.00
_cell.angle_gamma   90.00
#
_symmetry.space_group_name_H-M   'P 1'
#
loop_
_entity.id
_entity.type
_entity.pdbx_description
1 polymer ?
#
loop_
_entity_poly.entity_id
_entity_poly.type
_entity_poly.pdbx_seq_one_letter_code
_entity_poly.pdbx_strand_id
1 'polypeptide(L)'
;MVGTDITVLPAGDRARFSGPAEISRQTLEAMGFNVIFKQTDWATQTNWREKPELWDVFHTAGGGAWAANPLLNSSLAKNKYWNKYQDESGAMTAGMESLARASSADEQLAIVKEMQNVFWQDVPYISFGDSFGVGALRADVQGSQSL
;
A
#
# COMPACT_ATOMS: atom_id res chain seq x y z
N MET A 1 -10.85 4.60 22.29
CA MET A 1 -10.94 4.75 20.83
C MET A 1 -12.02 5.73 20.42
N VAL A 2 -13.23 5.67 21.00
CA VAL A 2 -14.25 6.71 20.73
C VAL A 2 -13.71 8.10 21.08
N GLY A 3 -13.83 9.04 20.13
CA GLY A 3 -13.33 10.41 20.24
C GLY A 3 -11.83 10.58 20.03
N THR A 4 -11.08 9.50 19.75
CA THR A 4 -9.68 9.61 19.38
C THR A 4 -9.56 10.23 17.99
N ASP A 5 -8.68 11.24 17.85
CA ASP A 5 -8.39 11.87 16.56
C ASP A 5 -7.67 10.88 15.64
N ILE A 6 -8.11 10.84 14.38
CA ILE A 6 -7.41 10.11 13.32
C ILE A 6 -7.34 10.98 12.08
N THR A 7 -6.12 11.20 11.57
CA THR A 7 -5.91 12.03 10.38
C THR A 7 -5.92 11.16 9.12
N VAL A 8 -6.90 11.40 8.25
CA VAL A 8 -6.95 10.79 6.92
C VAL A 8 -6.49 11.81 5.88
N LEU A 9 -5.54 11.41 5.05
CA LEU A 9 -4.94 12.24 4.00
C LEU A 9 -5.40 11.77 2.60
N PRO A 10 -6.57 12.23 2.10
CA PRO A 10 -7.06 11.94 0.75
C PRO A 10 -6.27 12.66 -0.35
N ALA A 11 -6.26 12.08 -1.56
CA ALA A 11 -5.86 12.76 -2.80
C ALA A 11 -7.12 13.06 -3.62
N GLY A 12 -7.71 14.24 -3.39
CA GLY A 12 -9.02 14.65 -3.90
C GLY A 12 -9.11 14.76 -5.42
N ASP A 13 -8.00 15.08 -6.08
CA ASP A 13 -7.86 15.19 -7.55
C ASP A 13 -7.73 13.83 -8.26
N ARG A 14 -7.66 12.73 -7.51
CA ARG A 14 -7.53 11.37 -8.05
C ARG A 14 -8.66 10.48 -7.57
N ALA A 15 -9.67 10.26 -8.44
CA ALA A 15 -10.82 9.40 -8.14
C ALA A 15 -10.44 8.01 -7.61
N ARG A 16 -9.33 7.44 -8.09
CA ARG A 16 -8.77 6.16 -7.63
C ARG A 16 -8.44 6.14 -6.13
N PHE A 17 -8.18 7.29 -5.52
CA PHE A 17 -7.78 7.41 -4.11
C PHE A 17 -8.79 8.18 -3.26
N SER A 18 -9.48 9.18 -3.84
CA SER A 18 -10.47 9.98 -3.11
C SER A 18 -11.71 9.19 -2.70
N GLY A 19 -12.22 8.29 -3.56
CA GLY A 19 -13.35 7.42 -3.24
C GLY A 19 -13.05 6.48 -2.06
N PRO A 20 -11.97 5.69 -2.10
CA PRO A 20 -11.54 4.86 -0.97
C PRO A 20 -11.30 5.64 0.34
N ALA A 21 -10.73 6.84 0.25
CA ALA A 21 -10.50 7.69 1.41
C ALA A 21 -11.82 8.14 2.05
N GLU A 22 -12.83 8.48 1.25
CA GLU A 22 -14.16 8.84 1.74
C GLU A 22 -14.87 7.65 2.43
N ILE A 23 -14.77 6.45 1.86
CA ILE A 23 -15.27 5.21 2.49
C ILE A 23 -14.57 4.97 3.84
N SER A 24 -13.25 5.18 3.88
CA SER A 24 -12.46 5.02 5.11
C SER A 24 -12.87 6.04 6.17
N ARG A 25 -13.10 7.31 5.79
CA ARG A 25 -13.62 8.36 6.68
C ARG A 25 -14.92 7.92 7.34
N GLN A 26 -15.91 7.51 6.53
CA GLN A 26 -17.21 7.07 7.03
C GLN A 26 -17.11 5.84 7.94
N THR A 27 -16.25 4.89 7.58
CA THR A 27 -16.01 3.67 8.38
C THR A 27 -15.40 4.01 9.74
N LEU A 28 -14.37 4.86 9.76
CA LEU A 28 -13.69 5.30 10.98
C LEU A 28 -14.63 6.12 11.88
N GLU A 29 -15.45 7.00 11.30
CA GLU A 29 -16.49 7.74 12.03
C GLU A 29 -17.52 6.79 12.65
N ALA A 30 -17.98 5.77 11.92
CA ALA A 30 -18.89 4.75 12.43
C ALA A 30 -18.28 3.91 13.57
N MET A 31 -16.96 3.74 13.58
CA MET A 31 -16.21 3.13 14.69
C MET A 31 -16.01 4.09 15.89
N GLY A 32 -16.41 5.36 15.75
CA GLY A 32 -16.38 6.37 16.81
C GLY A 32 -15.14 7.25 16.83
N PHE A 33 -14.24 7.19 15.84
CA PHE A 33 -13.10 8.09 15.76
C PHE A 33 -13.53 9.52 15.38
N ASN A 34 -12.78 10.52 15.85
CA ASN A 34 -12.88 11.89 15.34
C ASN A 34 -11.99 12.02 14.10
N VAL A 35 -12.58 11.95 12.91
CA VAL A 35 -11.78 11.93 11.67
C VAL A 35 -11.42 13.35 11.23
N ILE A 36 -10.12 13.64 11.22
CA ILE A 36 -9.54 14.84 10.63
C ILE A 36 -9.25 14.55 9.16
N PHE A 37 -10.20 14.91 8.28
CA PHE A 37 -10.10 14.64 6.84
C PHE A 37 -9.37 15.78 6.10
N LYS A 38 -8.06 15.67 5.93
CA LYS A 38 -7.19 16.72 5.36
C LYS A 38 -7.18 16.69 3.84
N GLN A 39 -8.07 17.46 3.20
CA GLN A 39 -8.15 17.52 1.74
C GLN A 39 -6.82 17.98 1.11
N THR A 40 -6.28 17.16 0.21
CA THR A 40 -5.06 17.46 -0.56
C THR A 40 -5.19 17.02 -2.02
N ASP A 41 -4.34 17.54 -2.90
CA ASP A 41 -4.07 16.92 -4.20
C ASP A 41 -2.99 15.83 -4.11
N TRP A 42 -2.79 15.05 -5.17
CA TRP A 42 -1.83 13.96 -5.20
C TRP A 42 -0.38 14.39 -4.93
N ALA A 43 0.03 15.55 -5.45
CA ALA A 43 1.39 16.05 -5.26
C ALA A 43 1.65 16.42 -3.80
N THR A 44 0.66 17.04 -3.17
CA THR A 44 0.66 17.40 -1.75
C THR A 44 0.60 16.15 -0.87
N GLN A 45 -0.30 15.19 -1.14
CA GLN A 45 -0.36 13.92 -0.43
C GLN A 45 0.99 13.18 -0.51
N THR A 46 1.60 13.12 -1.70
CA THR A 46 2.88 12.45 -1.91
C THR A 46 4.01 13.08 -1.11
N ASN A 47 4.05 14.41 -0.98
CA ASN A 47 5.03 15.09 -0.12
C ASN A 47 4.72 14.87 1.37
N TRP A 48 3.46 14.90 1.77
CA TRP A 48 3.07 14.83 3.18
C TRP A 48 3.12 13.41 3.73
N ARG A 49 2.93 12.37 2.91
CA ARG A 49 3.05 10.98 3.37
C ARG A 49 4.47 10.60 3.80
N GLU A 50 5.48 11.37 3.37
CA GLU A 50 6.87 11.20 3.83
C GLU A 50 7.11 11.73 5.26
N LYS A 51 6.11 12.43 5.82
CA LYS A 51 6.11 13.04 7.15
C LYS A 51 5.09 12.30 8.02
N PRO A 52 5.48 11.18 8.67
CA PRO A 52 4.56 10.28 9.38
C PRO A 52 3.73 10.94 10.49
N GLU A 53 4.14 12.11 10.97
CA GLU A 53 3.41 12.92 11.95
C GLU A 53 2.19 13.65 11.35
N LEU A 54 2.09 13.77 10.02
CA LEU A 54 1.01 14.53 9.37
C LEU A 54 -0.24 13.71 9.08
N TRP A 55 -0.17 12.38 9.19
CA TRP A 55 -1.20 11.45 8.76
C TRP A 55 -1.24 10.18 9.63
N ASP A 56 -2.40 9.53 9.68
CA ASP A 56 -2.59 8.19 10.24
C ASP A 56 -3.03 7.19 9.17
N VAL A 57 -3.81 7.67 8.18
CA VAL A 57 -4.26 6.86 7.04
C VAL A 57 -4.14 7.67 5.74
N PHE A 58 -3.71 7.02 4.66
CA PHE A 58 -3.85 7.52 3.29
C PHE A 58 -4.06 6.34 2.34
N HIS A 59 -4.56 6.63 1.14
CA HIS A 59 -4.72 5.64 0.08
C HIS A 59 -3.69 5.85 -1.01
N THR A 60 -3.07 4.77 -1.45
CA THR A 60 -2.15 4.73 -2.60
C THR A 60 -2.35 3.41 -3.34
N ALA A 61 -1.71 3.26 -4.49
CA ALA A 61 -1.61 1.97 -5.16
C ALA A 61 -0.18 1.72 -5.65
N GLY A 62 0.19 0.45 -5.70
CA GLY A 62 1.36 -0.03 -6.43
C GLY A 62 0.92 -0.95 -7.57
N GLY A 63 1.83 -1.23 -8.51
CA GLY A 63 1.59 -2.09 -9.65
C GLY A 63 2.90 -2.47 -10.34
N GLY A 64 2.81 -3.30 -11.39
CA GLY A 64 3.98 -3.77 -12.13
C GLY A 64 4.97 -4.51 -11.21
N ALA A 65 6.24 -4.11 -11.26
CA ALA A 65 7.31 -4.75 -10.51
C ALA A 65 7.05 -4.80 -8.98
N TRP A 66 6.37 -3.80 -8.43
CA TRP A 66 6.02 -3.74 -7.00
C TRP A 66 5.08 -4.87 -6.57
N ALA A 67 4.16 -5.28 -7.45
CA ALA A 67 3.22 -6.37 -7.19
C ALA A 67 3.75 -7.74 -7.61
N ALA A 68 4.80 -7.78 -8.45
CA ALA A 68 5.30 -9.00 -9.07
C ALA A 68 6.24 -9.82 -8.16
N ASN A 69 6.96 -9.17 -7.22
CA ASN A 69 7.93 -9.82 -6.37
C ASN A 69 8.00 -9.14 -5.00
N PRO A 70 7.89 -9.87 -3.86
CA PRO A 70 8.02 -9.28 -2.53
C PRO A 70 9.30 -8.45 -2.34
N LEU A 71 10.42 -8.85 -2.96
CA LEU A 71 11.70 -8.11 -2.91
C LEU A 71 11.60 -6.68 -3.45
N LEU A 72 10.64 -6.42 -4.33
CA LEU A 72 10.40 -5.12 -4.96
C LEU A 72 9.27 -4.33 -4.28
N ASN A 73 8.58 -4.95 -3.33
CA ASN A 73 7.53 -4.29 -2.57
C ASN A 73 8.14 -3.48 -1.42
N SER A 74 8.31 -2.18 -1.66
CA SER A 74 8.89 -1.26 -0.67
C SER A 74 8.05 -1.06 0.59
N SER A 75 6.79 -1.51 0.65
CA SER A 75 5.97 -1.45 1.87
C SER A 75 6.32 -2.55 2.88
N LEU A 76 7.00 -3.60 2.45
CA LEU A 76 7.40 -4.73 3.30
C LEU A 76 8.78 -4.52 3.95
N ALA A 77 9.51 -3.47 3.59
CA ALA A 77 10.82 -3.21 4.14
C ALA A 77 10.73 -2.39 5.44
N LYS A 78 11.53 -2.79 6.44
CA LYS A 78 11.67 -2.05 7.71
C LYS A 78 12.15 -0.62 7.48
N ASN A 79 11.72 0.29 8.37
CA ASN A 79 12.12 1.71 8.37
C ASN A 79 11.79 2.46 7.07
N LYS A 80 10.85 1.98 6.25
CA LYS A 80 10.43 2.71 5.06
C LYS A 80 9.53 3.88 5.45
N TYR A 81 9.78 5.00 4.78
CA TYR A 81 9.37 6.33 5.17
C TYR A 81 7.86 6.61 5.10
N TRP A 82 7.06 5.73 4.48
CA TRP A 82 5.71 6.11 4.05
C TRP A 82 4.57 5.23 4.59
N ASN A 83 4.81 4.07 5.21
CA ASN A 83 3.74 3.23 5.80
C ASN A 83 3.94 2.88 7.29
N LYS A 84 4.88 3.55 7.99
CA LYS A 84 5.19 3.36 9.43
C LYS A 84 5.58 1.92 9.85
N TYR A 85 5.66 0.96 8.93
CA TYR A 85 5.99 -0.43 9.24
C TYR A 85 7.44 -0.57 9.71
N GLN A 86 7.62 -1.22 10.87
CA GLN A 86 8.91 -1.36 11.55
C GLN A 86 9.49 -2.78 11.48
N ASP A 87 8.68 -3.81 11.18
CA ASP A 87 9.08 -5.22 11.26
C ASP A 87 9.71 -5.55 12.62
N GLU A 88 8.95 -5.34 13.71
CA GLU A 88 9.48 -5.43 15.09
C GLU A 88 10.05 -6.81 15.43
N SER A 89 9.47 -7.88 14.85
CA SER A 89 9.97 -9.26 15.02
C SER A 89 11.23 -9.55 14.19
N GLY A 90 11.48 -8.76 13.14
CA GLY A 90 12.52 -9.01 12.13
C GLY A 90 12.18 -10.13 11.15
N ALA A 91 11.00 -10.75 11.27
CA ALA A 91 10.62 -11.92 10.47
C ALA A 91 10.45 -11.57 8.98
N MET A 92 9.89 -10.39 8.67
CA MET A 92 9.74 -9.98 7.27
C MET A 92 11.10 -9.71 6.63
N THR A 93 12.00 -9.03 7.33
CA THR A 93 13.37 -8.80 6.88
C THR A 93 14.10 -10.12 6.64
N ALA A 94 14.03 -11.08 7.58
CA ALA A 94 14.66 -12.39 7.43
C ALA A 94 14.07 -13.20 6.24
N GLY A 95 12.76 -13.08 6.01
CA GLY A 95 12.09 -13.67 4.85
C GLY A 95 12.58 -13.09 3.53
N MET A 96 12.66 -11.76 3.44
CA MET A 96 13.20 -11.05 2.26
C MET A 96 14.66 -11.45 1.98
N GLU A 97 15.49 -11.54 3.01
CA GLU A 97 16.89 -11.97 2.87
C GLU A 97 17.01 -13.41 2.38
N SER A 98 16.19 -14.32 2.90
CA SER A 98 16.13 -15.71 2.45
C SER A 98 15.64 -15.82 1.01
N LEU A 99 14.59 -15.07 0.66
CA LEU A 99 14.04 -15.02 -0.69
C LEU A 99 15.08 -14.54 -1.71
N ALA A 100 15.91 -13.55 -1.34
CA ALA A 100 16.99 -13.04 -2.20
C ALA A 100 18.11 -14.05 -2.47
N ARG A 101 18.26 -15.09 -1.62
CA ARG A 101 19.28 -16.14 -1.74
C ARG A 101 18.73 -17.47 -2.28
N ALA A 102 17.41 -17.60 -2.39
CA ALA A 102 16.76 -18.81 -2.83
C ALA A 102 17.18 -19.20 -4.24
N SER A 103 17.46 -20.49 -4.43
CA SER A 103 18.09 -21.05 -5.64
C SER A 103 17.09 -21.75 -6.57
N SER A 104 15.85 -21.94 -6.13
CA SER A 104 14.81 -22.63 -6.90
C SER A 104 13.43 -22.00 -6.69
N ALA A 105 12.51 -22.25 -7.64
CA ALA A 105 11.13 -21.78 -7.55
C ALA A 105 10.37 -22.39 -6.35
N ASP A 106 10.62 -23.66 -6.02
CA ASP A 106 9.98 -24.32 -4.89
C ASP A 106 10.43 -23.72 -3.55
N GLU A 107 11.72 -23.40 -3.43
CA GLU A 107 12.29 -22.70 -2.27
C GLU A 107 11.70 -21.29 -2.14
N GLN A 108 11.65 -20.54 -3.24
CA GLN A 108 11.01 -19.22 -3.27
C GLN A 108 9.55 -19.29 -2.82
N LEU A 109 8.78 -20.25 -3.34
CA LEU A 109 7.37 -20.42 -2.99
C LEU A 109 7.19 -20.75 -1.50
N ALA A 110 8.03 -21.62 -0.93
CA ALA A 110 7.96 -21.95 0.49
C ALA A 110 8.24 -20.73 1.37
N ILE A 111 9.27 -19.93 1.03
CA ILE A 111 9.61 -18.70 1.75
C ILE A 111 8.49 -17.66 1.63
N VAL A 112 7.95 -17.44 0.43
CA VAL A 112 6.87 -16.45 0.22
C VAL A 112 5.60 -16.82 0.98
N LYS A 113 5.27 -18.12 1.09
CA LYS A 113 4.13 -18.56 1.93
C LYS A 113 4.32 -18.20 3.40
N GLU A 114 5.53 -18.36 3.92
CA GLU A 114 5.80 -17.97 5.30
C GLU A 114 5.81 -16.45 5.47
N MET A 115 6.38 -15.70 4.53
CA MET A 115 6.29 -14.24 4.52
C MET A 115 4.83 -13.75 4.48
N GLN A 116 3.94 -14.49 3.81
CA GLN A 116 2.51 -14.16 3.81
C GLN A 116 1.87 -14.34 5.19
N ASN A 117 2.30 -15.33 5.98
CA ASN A 117 1.86 -15.45 7.38
C ASN A 117 2.31 -14.25 8.21
N VAL A 118 3.59 -13.84 8.06
CA VAL A 118 4.13 -12.64 8.72
C VAL A 118 3.36 -11.39 8.31
N PHE A 119 3.06 -11.23 7.01
CA PHE A 119 2.27 -10.10 6.51
C PHE A 119 0.93 -9.96 7.23
N TRP A 120 0.21 -11.06 7.45
CA TRP A 120 -1.11 -11.02 8.10
C TRP A 120 -1.03 -10.89 9.62
N GLN A 121 0.10 -11.22 10.24
CA GLN A 121 0.36 -10.95 11.65
C GLN A 121 0.68 -9.47 11.88
N ASP A 122 1.51 -8.89 11.01
CA ASP A 122 2.03 -7.53 11.17
C ASP A 122 1.14 -6.45 10.54
N VAL A 123 0.38 -6.80 9.49
CA VAL A 123 -0.50 -5.91 8.71
C VAL A 123 0.19 -4.60 8.30
N PRO A 124 1.27 -4.64 7.49
CA PRO A 124 2.02 -3.44 7.10
C PRO A 124 1.23 -2.49 6.22
N TYR A 125 0.16 -2.99 5.59
CA TYR A 125 -0.88 -2.22 4.91
C TYR A 125 -2.16 -3.08 4.79
N ILE A 126 -3.29 -2.42 4.55
CA ILE A 126 -4.57 -3.09 4.28
C ILE A 126 -4.83 -3.03 2.78
N SER A 127 -5.07 -4.20 2.17
CA SER A 127 -5.50 -4.24 0.76
C SER A 127 -6.93 -3.76 0.64
N PHE A 128 -7.14 -2.61 -0.01
CA PHE A 128 -8.49 -2.09 -0.27
C PHE A 128 -9.16 -2.79 -1.46
N GLY A 129 -8.36 -3.25 -2.43
CA GLY A 129 -8.82 -3.95 -3.62
C GLY A 129 -7.92 -3.71 -4.83
N ASP A 130 -8.21 -4.43 -5.91
CA ASP A 130 -7.53 -4.30 -7.19
C ASP A 130 -8.28 -3.35 -8.13
N SER A 131 -7.53 -2.65 -8.98
CA SER A 131 -8.09 -1.79 -10.02
C SER A 131 -7.58 -2.20 -11.39
N PHE A 132 -8.48 -2.43 -12.33
CA PHE A 132 -8.15 -2.80 -13.70
C PHE A 132 -8.31 -1.57 -14.60
N GLY A 133 -7.24 -1.20 -15.30
CA GLY A 133 -7.28 -0.13 -16.29
C GLY A 133 -7.92 -0.61 -17.59
N VAL A 134 -8.72 0.25 -18.23
CA VAL A 134 -9.20 0.02 -19.59
C VAL A 134 -8.38 0.90 -20.53
N GLY A 135 -7.52 0.27 -21.33
CA GLY A 135 -6.80 0.92 -22.41
C GLY A 135 -7.60 0.88 -23.71
N ALA A 136 -7.54 1.97 -24.49
CA ALA A 136 -8.04 2.00 -25.85
C ALA A 136 -6.91 2.42 -26.78
N LEU A 137 -6.76 1.70 -27.89
CA LEU A 137 -5.79 1.98 -28.93
C LEU A 137 -6.55 2.27 -30.22
N ARG A 138 -5.98 3.15 -31.07
CA ARG A 138 -6.53 3.34 -32.42
C ARG A 138 -6.34 2.04 -33.21
N ALA A 139 -7.30 1.73 -34.07
CA ALA A 139 -7.32 0.50 -34.85
C ALA A 139 -6.10 0.32 -35.79
N ASP A 140 -5.45 1.43 -36.18
CA ASP A 140 -4.26 1.45 -37.03
C ASP A 140 -2.93 1.28 -36.26
N VAL A 141 -2.97 1.28 -34.92
CA VAL A 141 -1.78 1.08 -34.08
C VAL A 141 -1.51 -0.41 -33.92
N GLN A 142 -0.35 -0.86 -34.41
CA GLN A 142 0.13 -2.23 -34.26
C GLN A 142 1.29 -2.30 -33.27
N GLY A 143 1.44 -3.47 -32.62
CA GLY A 143 2.58 -3.74 -31.73
C GLY A 143 2.53 -3.04 -30.36
N SER A 144 1.45 -2.31 -30.05
CA SER A 144 1.25 -1.78 -28.70
C SER A 144 0.89 -2.92 -27.74
N GLN A 145 1.64 -3.03 -26.65
CA GLN A 145 1.24 -3.82 -25.49
C GLN A 145 0.54 -2.88 -24.51
N SER A 146 -0.75 -3.11 -24.28
CA SER A 146 -1.43 -2.45 -23.15
C SER A 146 -0.84 -2.99 -21.85
N LEU A 147 -0.40 -2.08 -20.97
CA LEU A 147 0.11 -2.37 -19.62
C LEU A 147 -1.03 -2.70 -18.66
#